data_AF-A0A956F963-F1
#
_entry.id   AF-A0A956F963-F1
#
_cell.length_a   1.000
_cell.length_b   1.000
_cell.length_c   1.000
_cell.angle_alpha   90.00
_cell.angle_beta   90.00
_cell.angle_gamma   90.00
#
_symmetry.space_group_name_H-M   'P 1'
#
loop_
_entity.id
_entity.type
_entity.pdbx_description
1 polymer ?
#
loop_
_entity_poly.entity_id
_entity_poly.type
_entity_poly.pdbx_seq_one_letter_code
_entity_poly.pdbx_strand_id
1 'polypeptide(L)'
;MKLWSMSSWWAAGLMLGGLVQACTDDAEVTPGACEMVIDACHPKDDGSDDMINGCHSRAHEGDDAVCSTDLQACLDYCNAAPPVGGHEEGEETGHHEDSGDTGSSGGGEGSGTGGDETTGGAPATSSTGADDASDASCDELGSICHDSDDEFGMMCHDVGHEGDEMACAAIWVQCLEVCL
;
A
#
# COMPACT_ATOMS: atom_id res chain seq x y z
N MET A 1 -21.84 25.66 -70.11
CA MET A 1 -22.83 24.58 -70.30
C MET A 1 -22.26 23.28 -69.74
N LYS A 2 -23.11 22.47 -69.05
CA LYS A 2 -22.86 21.18 -68.38
C LYS A 2 -22.00 21.29 -67.08
N LEU A 3 -22.52 21.26 -65.84
CA LEU A 3 -23.51 20.41 -65.12
C LEU A 3 -23.16 18.92 -65.10
N TRP A 4 -22.48 18.46 -64.04
CA TRP A 4 -22.60 17.17 -63.33
C TRP A 4 -22.10 17.45 -61.89
N SER A 5 -22.90 17.57 -60.83
CA SER A 5 -23.80 16.58 -60.20
C SER A 5 -23.05 15.31 -59.79
N MET A 6 -22.68 15.25 -58.50
CA MET A 6 -22.67 14.02 -57.71
C MET A 6 -23.18 14.35 -56.31
N SER A 7 -24.51 14.28 -56.20
CA SER A 7 -25.22 14.07 -54.95
C SER A 7 -25.01 12.64 -54.46
N SER A 8 -25.39 12.44 -53.19
CA SER A 8 -25.79 11.16 -52.58
C SER A 8 -24.74 10.50 -51.70
N TRP A 9 -24.76 10.78 -50.38
CA TRP A 9 -25.64 10.18 -49.35
C TRP A 9 -25.15 8.80 -48.94
N TRP A 10 -24.57 8.71 -47.74
CA TRP A 10 -24.78 7.58 -46.81
C TRP A 10 -24.71 8.13 -45.38
N ALA A 11 -25.86 8.60 -44.89
CA ALA A 11 -26.18 8.54 -43.48
C ALA A 11 -26.68 7.11 -43.20
N ALA A 12 -26.01 6.38 -42.30
CA ALA A 12 -26.55 5.15 -41.74
C ALA A 12 -25.92 4.87 -40.38
N GLY A 13 -26.68 5.20 -39.33
CA GLY A 13 -26.84 4.37 -38.14
C GLY A 13 -25.61 4.09 -37.30
N LEU A 14 -25.23 5.06 -36.45
CA LEU A 14 -24.53 4.72 -35.21
C LEU A 14 -25.59 4.14 -34.26
N MET A 15 -25.69 2.82 -34.24
CA MET A 15 -26.51 2.08 -33.29
C MET A 15 -26.08 2.45 -31.87
N LEU A 16 -26.98 3.10 -31.14
CA LEU A 16 -27.02 3.06 -29.68
C LEU A 16 -27.32 1.60 -29.27
N GLY A 17 -26.31 0.74 -29.34
CA GLY A 17 -26.31 -0.53 -28.66
C GLY A 17 -26.00 -0.25 -27.20
N GLY A 18 -27.05 -0.21 -26.38
CA GLY A 18 -26.90 -0.21 -24.94
C GLY A 18 -26.11 -1.44 -24.51
N LEU A 19 -24.85 -1.24 -24.17
CA LEU A 19 -24.21 -2.10 -23.18
C LEU A 19 -24.90 -1.80 -21.87
N VAL A 20 -25.89 -2.64 -21.54
CA VAL A 20 -26.15 -2.99 -20.15
C VAL A 20 -24.86 -3.70 -19.71
N GLN A 21 -23.86 -2.91 -19.34
CA GLN A 21 -22.69 -3.39 -18.60
C GLN A 21 -23.30 -3.94 -17.32
N ALA A 22 -23.41 -5.26 -17.23
CA ALA A 22 -23.67 -5.90 -15.97
C ALA A 22 -22.62 -5.34 -15.01
N CYS A 23 -23.08 -4.67 -13.95
CA CYS A 23 -22.30 -4.38 -12.79
C CYS A 23 -21.82 -5.74 -12.30
N THR A 24 -20.61 -6.13 -12.67
CA THR A 24 -19.85 -7.05 -11.84
C THR A 24 -19.57 -6.23 -10.59
N ASP A 25 -20.32 -6.49 -9.52
CA ASP A 25 -20.15 -5.93 -8.17
C ASP A 25 -18.84 -6.42 -7.52
N ASP A 26 -17.78 -6.46 -8.33
CA ASP A 26 -16.41 -6.87 -8.04
C ASP A 26 -15.52 -5.90 -8.83
N ALA A 27 -15.81 -4.60 -8.68
CA ALA A 27 -14.85 -3.58 -9.03
C ALA A 27 -13.79 -3.66 -7.94
N GLU A 28 -12.69 -4.36 -8.24
CA GLU A 28 -11.47 -4.32 -7.44
C GLU A 28 -11.31 -2.87 -6.96
N VAL A 29 -11.33 -2.67 -5.64
CA VAL A 29 -11.18 -1.35 -5.03
C VAL A 29 -9.77 -0.90 -5.39
N THR A 30 -9.65 -0.23 -6.54
CA THR A 30 -8.39 0.29 -7.00
C THR A 30 -8.01 1.37 -5.98
N PRO A 31 -6.83 1.29 -5.34
CA PRO A 31 -6.40 2.30 -4.39
C PRO A 31 -6.59 3.70 -4.98
N GLY A 32 -7.10 4.61 -4.15
CA GLY A 32 -7.35 5.98 -4.58
C GLY A 32 -6.06 6.63 -5.09
N ALA A 33 -6.18 7.62 -5.97
CA ALA A 33 -5.01 8.35 -6.47
C ALA A 33 -4.22 8.98 -5.31
N CYS A 34 -4.90 9.41 -4.25
CA CYS A 34 -4.22 9.92 -3.06
C CYS A 34 -3.46 8.83 -2.29
N GLU A 35 -4.01 7.63 -2.18
CA GLU A 35 -3.38 6.52 -1.45
C GLU A 35 -2.06 6.09 -2.10
N MET A 36 -2.03 6.00 -3.43
CA MET A 36 -0.79 5.73 -4.18
C MET A 36 0.29 6.79 -3.95
N VAL A 37 -0.09 8.07 -3.81
CA VAL A 37 0.87 9.15 -3.50
C VAL A 37 1.35 9.07 -2.06
N ILE A 38 0.45 8.79 -1.11
CA ILE A 38 0.79 8.62 0.31
C ILE A 38 1.86 7.54 0.48
N ASP A 39 1.62 6.36 -0.10
CA ASP A 39 2.51 5.21 0.03
C ASP A 39 3.91 5.49 -0.54
N ALA A 40 3.97 6.09 -1.74
CA ALA A 40 5.24 6.44 -2.37
C ALA A 40 6.03 7.53 -1.61
N CYS A 41 5.34 8.52 -1.03
CA CYS A 41 5.97 9.70 -0.44
C CYS A 41 6.23 9.58 1.06
N HIS A 42 5.46 8.80 1.84
CA HIS A 42 5.64 8.67 3.29
C HIS A 42 7.07 8.30 3.73
N PRO A 43 7.72 7.28 3.13
CA PRO A 43 9.08 6.91 3.51
C PRO A 43 10.16 7.94 3.13
N LYS A 44 9.77 9.00 2.40
CA LYS A 44 10.66 10.01 1.79
C LYS A 44 10.39 11.42 2.30
N ASP A 45 9.26 11.65 2.96
CA ASP A 45 8.88 12.97 3.44
C ASP A 45 9.40 13.23 4.85
N ASP A 46 10.45 14.04 4.95
CA ASP A 46 10.92 14.62 6.21
C ASP A 46 10.49 16.10 6.38
N GLY A 47 9.63 16.59 5.48
CA GLY A 47 9.19 17.97 5.44
C GLY A 47 10.23 18.97 4.92
N SER A 48 11.41 18.53 4.46
CA SER A 48 12.47 19.42 3.99
C SER A 48 12.39 19.76 2.50
N ASP A 49 11.81 18.86 1.69
CA ASP A 49 11.59 19.08 0.25
C ASP A 49 10.14 19.58 0.01
N ASP A 50 10.03 20.81 -0.51
CA ASP A 50 8.74 21.47 -0.75
C ASP A 50 7.83 20.68 -1.72
N MET A 51 8.42 19.92 -2.66
CA MET A 51 7.66 19.14 -3.64
C MET A 51 7.12 17.85 -3.02
N ILE A 52 7.95 17.09 -2.29
CA ILE A 52 7.51 15.87 -1.59
C ILE A 52 6.46 16.21 -0.55
N ASN A 53 6.73 17.18 0.32
CA ASN A 53 5.79 17.63 1.35
C ASN A 53 4.49 18.19 0.73
N GLY A 54 4.58 18.85 -0.43
CA GLY A 54 3.42 19.33 -1.18
C GLY A 54 2.53 18.19 -1.71
N CYS A 55 3.14 17.14 -2.28
CA CYS A 55 2.44 15.93 -2.72
C CYS A 55 1.83 15.17 -1.53
N HIS A 56 2.60 14.96 -0.47
CA HIS A 56 2.16 14.29 0.76
C HIS A 56 0.98 15.03 1.42
N SER A 57 1.11 16.33 1.65
CA SER A 57 0.07 17.14 2.31
C SER A 57 -1.25 17.09 1.55
N ARG A 58 -1.18 17.23 0.22
CA ARG A 58 -2.36 17.16 -0.66
C ARG A 58 -3.03 15.79 -0.63
N ALA A 59 -2.24 14.72 -0.57
CA ALA A 59 -2.79 13.37 -0.53
C ALA A 59 -3.60 13.11 0.75
N HIS A 60 -3.20 13.71 1.90
CA HIS A 60 -4.00 13.68 3.13
C HIS A 60 -5.27 14.55 3.10
N GLU A 61 -5.41 15.47 2.13
CA GLU A 61 -6.66 16.21 1.95
C GLU A 61 -7.79 15.29 1.43
N GLY A 62 -7.44 14.14 0.84
CA GLY A 62 -8.38 13.07 0.48
C GLY A 62 -9.24 13.35 -0.75
N ASP A 63 -8.89 14.35 -1.57
CA ASP A 63 -9.58 14.63 -2.83
C ASP A 63 -8.88 13.91 -4.00
N ASP A 64 -9.41 12.75 -4.38
CA ASP A 64 -8.85 11.94 -5.47
C ASP A 64 -8.82 12.66 -6.82
N ALA A 65 -9.72 13.62 -7.08
CA ALA A 65 -9.67 14.40 -8.32
C ALA A 65 -8.45 15.33 -8.34
N VAL A 66 -8.09 15.85 -7.17
CA VAL A 66 -6.89 16.67 -6.97
C VAL A 66 -5.62 15.82 -7.04
N CYS A 67 -5.61 14.65 -6.40
CA CYS A 67 -4.46 13.73 -6.46
C CYS A 67 -4.25 13.18 -7.87
N SER A 68 -5.31 12.77 -8.57
CA SER A 68 -5.21 12.23 -9.94
C SER A 68 -4.69 13.23 -10.96
N THR A 69 -4.84 14.54 -10.72
CA THR A 69 -4.34 15.59 -11.62
C THR A 69 -2.81 15.60 -11.67
N ASP A 70 -2.14 15.40 -10.53
CA ASP A 70 -0.68 15.46 -10.39
C ASP A 70 -0.04 14.11 -10.02
N LEU A 71 -0.82 13.02 -10.05
CA LEU A 71 -0.44 11.69 -9.58
C LEU A 71 0.92 11.25 -10.12
N GLN A 72 1.09 11.25 -11.45
CA GLN A 72 2.32 10.78 -12.07
C GLN A 72 3.53 11.65 -11.67
N ALA A 73 3.34 12.97 -11.58
CA ALA A 73 4.43 13.87 -11.20
C ALA A 73 4.86 13.66 -9.74
N CYS A 74 3.90 13.42 -8.85
CA CYS A 74 4.19 13.09 -7.45
C CYS A 74 4.88 11.72 -7.32
N LEU A 75 4.40 10.70 -8.01
CA LEU A 75 5.03 9.37 -8.00
C LEU A 75 6.46 9.42 -8.55
N ASP A 76 6.69 10.11 -9.67
CA ASP A 76 8.03 10.23 -10.25
C ASP A 76 9.01 10.92 -9.28
N TYR A 77 8.56 11.97 -8.59
CA TYR A 77 9.40 12.71 -7.65
C TYR A 77 9.68 11.90 -6.38
N CYS A 78 8.67 11.30 -5.76
CA CYS A 78 8.82 10.52 -4.54
C CYS A 78 9.62 9.23 -4.76
N ASN A 79 9.44 8.53 -5.90
CA ASN A 79 10.24 7.34 -6.22
C ASN A 79 11.72 7.65 -6.53
N ALA A 80 12.01 8.87 -7.01
CA ALA A 80 13.39 9.30 -7.24
C ALA A 80 14.11 9.75 -5.95
N ALA A 81 13.37 10.01 -4.87
CA ALA A 81 13.93 10.52 -3.63
C ALA A 81 14.59 9.40 -2.78
N PRO A 82 15.75 9.67 -2.18
CA PRO A 82 16.34 8.74 -1.22
C PRO A 82 15.46 8.63 0.04
N PRO A 83 15.41 7.47 0.72
CA PRO A 83 14.65 7.33 1.95
C PRO A 83 15.17 8.27 3.04
N VAL A 84 14.26 8.90 3.77
CA VAL A 84 14.63 9.75 4.90
C VAL A 84 15.08 8.86 6.05
N GLY A 85 16.25 9.12 6.61
CA GLY A 85 16.85 8.29 7.66
C GLY A 85 17.72 7.13 7.15
N GLY A 86 17.76 6.87 5.85
CA GLY A 86 18.73 5.97 5.23
C GLY A 86 20.01 6.71 4.85
N HIS A 87 20.68 7.35 5.82
CA HIS A 87 22.11 7.59 5.63
C HIS A 87 22.71 6.20 5.59
N GLU A 88 23.21 5.81 4.42
CA GLU A 88 23.97 4.60 4.20
C GLU A 88 24.82 4.37 5.44
N GLU A 89 24.49 3.33 6.22
CA GLU A 89 25.43 2.81 7.20
C GLU A 89 26.62 2.41 6.36
N GLY A 90 27.58 3.34 6.28
CA GLY A 90 28.83 3.13 5.61
C GLY A 90 29.30 1.78 6.09
N GLU A 91 29.57 0.92 5.11
CA GLU A 91 30.21 -0.37 5.28
C GLU A 91 31.60 -0.12 5.89
N GLU A 92 31.63 0.29 7.16
CA GLU A 92 32.82 0.33 7.98
C GLU A 92 33.14 -1.13 8.25
N THR A 93 34.01 -1.66 7.40
CA THR A 93 34.77 -2.89 7.63
C THR A 93 35.67 -2.72 8.86
N GLY A 94 35.07 -2.48 10.02
CA GLY A 94 35.70 -2.39 11.33
C GLY A 94 35.84 -3.78 11.91
N HIS A 95 37.08 -4.24 12.01
CA HIS A 95 37.46 -5.48 12.69
C HIS A 95 36.79 -5.61 14.06
N HIS A 96 35.99 -6.66 14.24
CA HIS A 96 35.67 -7.21 15.55
C HIS A 96 36.97 -7.75 16.18
N GLU A 97 37.58 -6.99 17.09
CA GLU A 97 38.39 -7.58 18.13
C GLU A 97 37.51 -7.82 19.36
N ASP A 98 37.23 -9.11 19.54
CA ASP A 98 36.84 -9.79 20.77
C ASP A 98 37.53 -9.18 22.01
N SER A 99 36.74 -8.70 22.99
CA SER A 99 37.15 -8.59 24.40
C SER A 99 36.00 -8.17 25.33
N GLY A 100 35.56 -9.11 26.18
CA GLY A 100 35.14 -8.86 27.57
C GLY A 100 33.69 -8.37 27.80
N ASP A 101 32.83 -9.12 28.50
CA ASP A 101 32.80 -9.31 29.96
C ASP A 101 32.36 -8.05 30.74
N THR A 102 31.08 -8.01 31.14
CA THR A 102 30.58 -7.91 32.54
C THR A 102 29.17 -7.33 32.58
N GLY A 103 28.26 -8.06 33.24
CA GLY A 103 26.87 -7.66 33.43
C GLY A 103 26.70 -6.45 34.35
N SER A 104 25.58 -5.76 34.21
CA SER A 104 25.11 -4.79 35.18
C SER A 104 23.58 -4.79 35.23
N SER A 105 23.06 -5.48 36.24
CA SER A 105 21.67 -5.37 36.69
C SER A 105 21.48 -4.07 37.47
N GLY A 106 20.52 -3.24 37.07
CA GLY A 106 19.96 -2.14 37.85
C GLY A 106 18.74 -1.61 37.09
N GLY A 107 17.51 -1.65 37.58
CA GLY A 107 17.08 -1.36 38.95
C GLY A 107 16.75 0.13 39.05
N GLY A 108 15.63 0.54 38.44
CA GLY A 108 15.15 1.92 38.43
C GLY A 108 13.64 1.99 38.51
N GLU A 109 13.12 2.00 39.74
CA GLU A 109 11.72 2.25 40.05
C GLU A 109 11.41 3.74 39.84
N GLY A 110 10.56 4.04 38.85
CA GLY A 110 10.04 5.39 38.58
C GLY A 110 8.56 5.47 38.90
N SER A 111 8.23 5.80 40.14
CA SER A 111 6.88 6.18 40.58
C SER A 111 6.48 7.52 39.96
N GLY A 112 5.47 7.49 39.08
CA GLY A 112 4.83 8.66 38.49
C GLY A 112 3.32 8.49 38.45
N THR A 113 2.66 8.79 39.56
CA THR A 113 1.20 8.94 39.66
C THR A 113 0.77 10.30 39.14
N GLY A 114 -0.29 10.36 38.33
CA GLY A 114 -1.26 11.45 38.43
C GLY A 114 -1.89 11.96 37.13
N GLY A 115 -3.14 11.53 36.91
CA GLY A 115 -4.21 12.30 36.28
C GLY A 115 -4.27 12.21 34.75
N ASP A 116 -5.42 12.22 34.10
CA ASP A 116 -6.80 12.34 34.56
C ASP A 116 -7.67 11.90 33.37
N GLU A 117 -8.88 11.48 33.68
CA GLU A 117 -9.77 10.72 32.83
C GLU A 117 -10.38 11.62 31.74
N THR A 118 -10.29 11.23 30.48
CA THR A 118 -11.34 11.56 29.50
C THR A 118 -11.58 10.35 28.60
N THR A 119 -12.46 9.49 29.13
CA THR A 119 -13.50 8.75 28.43
C THR A 119 -13.72 9.22 26.98
N GLY A 120 -13.09 8.49 26.07
CA GLY A 120 -13.28 8.60 24.64
C GLY A 120 -12.85 7.32 23.95
N GLY A 121 -13.14 6.16 24.59
CA GLY A 121 -13.08 4.88 23.91
C GLY A 121 -14.09 4.90 22.78
N ALA A 122 -13.65 5.35 21.61
CA ALA A 122 -14.29 4.96 20.38
C ALA A 122 -14.37 3.44 20.42
N PRO A 123 -15.55 2.83 20.21
CA PRO A 123 -15.60 1.39 20.06
C PRO A 123 -14.57 1.06 18.99
N ALA A 124 -13.70 0.07 19.26
CA ALA A 124 -13.12 -0.68 18.16
C ALA A 124 -14.31 -1.07 17.30
N THR A 125 -14.48 -0.36 16.19
CA THR A 125 -15.38 -0.75 15.14
C THR A 125 -14.72 -2.00 14.63
N SER A 126 -15.07 -3.13 15.24
CA SER A 126 -15.16 -4.40 14.55
C SER A 126 -16.04 -4.09 13.35
N SER A 127 -15.40 -3.73 12.25
CA SER A 127 -15.97 -3.62 10.92
C SER A 127 -16.28 -5.03 10.46
N THR A 128 -17.21 -5.69 11.16
CA THR A 128 -17.91 -6.86 10.64
C THR A 128 -18.76 -6.37 9.47
N GLY A 129 -18.14 -6.28 8.31
CA GLY A 129 -18.66 -5.60 7.15
C GLY A 129 -18.10 -6.18 5.87
N ALA A 130 -18.28 -7.49 5.68
CA ALA A 130 -18.13 -8.21 4.41
C ALA A 130 -16.73 -8.32 3.76
N ASP A 131 -15.74 -7.52 4.15
CA ASP A 131 -14.37 -7.62 3.62
C ASP A 131 -13.42 -8.48 4.51
N ASP A 132 -13.83 -8.77 5.75
CA ASP A 132 -13.13 -9.59 6.77
C ASP A 132 -12.80 -11.04 6.35
N ALA A 133 -13.38 -11.53 5.25
CA ALA A 133 -13.11 -12.89 4.77
C ALA A 133 -11.77 -13.00 4.04
N SER A 134 -11.30 -11.90 3.43
CA SER A 134 -10.07 -11.85 2.63
C SER A 134 -8.85 -11.65 3.52
N ASP A 135 -8.90 -10.72 4.46
CA ASP A 135 -7.89 -10.52 5.52
C ASP A 135 -7.66 -11.81 6.34
N ALA A 136 -8.75 -12.50 6.74
CA ALA A 136 -8.65 -13.78 7.44
C ALA A 136 -7.96 -14.87 6.60
N SER A 137 -7.96 -14.74 5.28
CA SER A 137 -7.26 -15.67 4.38
C SER A 137 -5.75 -15.44 4.50
N CYS A 138 -5.27 -14.22 4.34
CA CYS A 138 -3.82 -13.93 4.28
C CYS A 138 -3.10 -14.22 5.60
N ASP A 139 -3.73 -13.88 6.73
CA ASP A 139 -3.22 -14.26 8.06
C ASP A 139 -3.13 -15.79 8.24
N GLU A 140 -4.10 -16.53 7.69
CA GLU A 140 -4.09 -18.00 7.72
C GLU A 140 -2.97 -18.56 6.84
N LEU A 141 -2.71 -17.96 5.67
CA LEU A 141 -1.59 -18.35 4.80
C LEU A 141 -0.23 -18.17 5.47
N GLY A 142 -0.02 -17.02 6.13
CA GLY A 142 1.20 -16.74 6.88
C GLY A 142 1.46 -17.80 7.95
N SER A 143 0.39 -18.20 8.66
CA SER A 143 0.44 -19.27 9.65
C SER A 143 0.67 -20.67 9.04
N ILE A 144 0.09 -20.98 7.88
CA ILE A 144 0.30 -22.26 7.16
C ILE A 144 1.75 -22.39 6.71
N CYS A 145 2.36 -21.31 6.21
CA CYS A 145 3.73 -21.31 5.71
C CYS A 145 4.81 -21.12 6.79
N HIS A 146 4.44 -20.92 8.05
CA HIS A 146 5.38 -20.61 9.15
C HIS A 146 6.46 -21.69 9.38
N ASP A 147 6.16 -22.95 9.06
CA ASP A 147 7.13 -24.06 9.18
C ASP A 147 7.87 -24.37 7.86
N SER A 148 7.70 -23.55 6.81
CA SER A 148 8.44 -23.78 5.56
C SER A 148 9.89 -23.28 5.68
N ASP A 149 10.83 -24.16 5.31
CA ASP A 149 12.26 -23.86 5.25
C ASP A 149 12.72 -23.43 3.84
N ASP A 150 11.81 -23.41 2.85
CA ASP A 150 12.15 -23.08 1.47
C ASP A 150 11.98 -21.59 1.17
N GLU A 151 12.79 -21.09 0.23
CA GLU A 151 12.84 -19.66 -0.11
C GLU A 151 11.48 -19.12 -0.60
N PHE A 152 10.67 -19.97 -1.24
CA PHE A 152 9.35 -19.58 -1.73
C PHE A 152 8.30 -19.63 -0.61
N GLY A 153 8.37 -20.62 0.29
CA GLY A 153 7.51 -20.69 1.47
C GLY A 153 7.72 -19.51 2.43
N MET A 154 8.96 -19.06 2.60
CA MET A 154 9.25 -17.83 3.36
C MET A 154 8.67 -16.57 2.71
N MET A 155 8.70 -16.46 1.38
CA MET A 155 8.01 -15.37 0.67
C MET A 155 6.49 -15.41 0.91
N CYS A 156 5.89 -16.60 0.87
CA CYS A 156 4.46 -16.78 1.17
C CYS A 156 4.10 -16.44 2.63
N HIS A 157 5.00 -16.75 3.57
CA HIS A 157 4.85 -16.37 4.98
C HIS A 157 4.82 -14.85 5.14
N ASP A 158 5.81 -14.16 4.56
CA ASP A 158 5.93 -12.70 4.66
C ASP A 158 4.71 -12.01 4.03
N VAL A 159 4.31 -12.42 2.82
CA VAL A 159 3.13 -11.86 2.14
C VAL A 159 1.84 -12.11 2.93
N GLY A 160 1.73 -13.24 3.63
CA GLY A 160 0.59 -13.52 4.50
C GLY A 160 0.49 -12.58 5.71
N HIS A 161 1.63 -12.15 6.27
CA HIS A 161 1.68 -11.26 7.43
C HIS A 161 1.73 -9.77 7.09
N GLU A 162 2.12 -9.42 5.86
CA GLU A 162 2.23 -8.02 5.43
C GLU A 162 0.85 -7.36 5.23
N GLY A 163 -0.21 -8.17 5.09
CA GLY A 163 -1.59 -7.69 4.93
C GLY A 163 -1.86 -7.09 3.54
N ASP A 164 -0.96 -7.30 2.57
CA ASP A 164 -1.21 -6.94 1.17
C ASP A 164 -2.12 -8.00 0.54
N GLU A 165 -3.43 -7.78 0.66
CA GLU A 165 -4.45 -8.68 0.14
C GLU A 165 -4.32 -8.93 -1.37
N MET A 166 -3.89 -7.94 -2.16
CA MET A 166 -3.72 -8.12 -3.61
C MET A 166 -2.53 -9.01 -3.93
N ALA A 167 -1.39 -8.77 -3.26
CA ALA A 167 -0.21 -9.62 -3.41
C ALA A 167 -0.52 -11.05 -2.97
N CYS A 168 -1.13 -11.20 -1.79
CA CYS A 168 -1.55 -12.47 -1.22
C CYS A 168 -2.52 -13.23 -2.12
N ALA A 169 -3.58 -12.59 -2.64
CA ALA A 169 -4.53 -13.21 -3.56
C ALA A 169 -3.88 -13.67 -4.88
N ALA A 170 -2.92 -12.90 -5.40
CA ALA A 170 -2.22 -13.23 -6.64
C ALA A 170 -1.37 -14.51 -6.54
N ILE A 171 -0.81 -14.79 -5.36
CA ILE A 171 0.08 -15.95 -5.13
C ILE A 171 -0.54 -17.06 -4.29
N TRP A 172 -1.75 -16.86 -3.75
CA TRP A 172 -2.45 -17.76 -2.83
C TRP A 172 -2.37 -19.23 -3.20
N VAL A 173 -2.78 -19.57 -4.43
CA VAL A 173 -2.84 -20.97 -4.90
C VAL A 173 -1.45 -21.60 -4.97
N GLN A 174 -0.43 -20.83 -5.35
CA GLN A 174 0.96 -21.31 -5.41
C GLN A 174 1.53 -21.50 -4.01
N CYS A 175 1.23 -20.60 -3.08
CA CYS A 175 1.64 -20.73 -1.69
C CYS A 175 1.03 -21.96 -1.00
N LEU A 176 -0.25 -22.25 -1.26
CA LEU A 176 -0.88 -23.47 -0.75
C LEU A 176 -0.26 -24.76 -1.31
N GLU A 177 0.26 -24.76 -2.54
CA GLU A 177 0.93 -25.93 -3.11
C GLU A 177 2.30 -26.20 -2.48
N VAL A 178 2.94 -25.17 -1.92
CA VAL A 178 4.28 -25.27 -1.32
C VAL A 178 4.20 -25.53 0.18
N CYS A 179 3.24 -24.93 0.87
CA CYS A 179 3.14 -24.98 2.33
C CYS A 179 2.22 -26.10 2.88
N LEU A 180 1.57 -26.91 2.04
CA LEU A 180 0.77 -28.09 2.42
C LEU A 180 1.40 -29.41 2.00
#